data_AF-A0A366FE07-F1
#
_entry.id   AF-A0A366FE07-F1
#
_cell.length_a   1.000
_cell.length_b   1.000
_cell.length_c   1.000
_cell.angle_alpha   90.00
_cell.angle_beta   90.00
_cell.angle_gamma   90.00
#
_symmetry.space_group_name_H-M   'P 1'
#
loop_
_entity.id
_entity.type
_entity.pdbx_description
1 polymer ?
#
loop_
_entity_poly.entity_id
_entity_poly.type
_entity_poly.pdbx_seq_one_letter_code
_entity_poly.pdbx_strand_id
1 'polypeptide(L)' 'MIDCRAEVVNALYWDPAIPRDRVTAQVDQGLVTLKGVVERPYQKSYAEAIVRRVPGVSVVKNEIAVKVVPELRQSLSKP' A
#
# COMPACT_ATOMS: atom_id res chain seq x y z
N MET A 1 14.43 -15.16 14.87
CA MET A 1 13.64 -14.77 13.68
C MET A 1 12.97 -13.46 14.03
N ILE A 2 13.18 -12.39 13.26
CA ILE A 2 12.61 -11.06 13.57
C ILE A 2 11.16 -11.05 13.07
N ASP A 3 10.21 -10.72 13.93
CA ASP A 3 8.81 -10.55 13.53
C ASP A 3 8.64 -9.17 12.88
N CYS A 4 8.69 -9.13 11.55
CA CYS A 4 8.62 -7.88 10.78
C CYS A 4 7.18 -7.43 10.52
N ARG A 5 6.17 -8.17 11.00
CA ARG A 5 4.76 -7.90 10.74
C ARG A 5 4.36 -6.58 11.38
N ALA A 6 4.71 -6.36 12.63
CA ALA A 6 4.40 -5.13 13.35
C ALA A 6 5.01 -3.91 12.64
N GLU A 7 6.27 -4.01 12.22
CA GLU A 7 6.98 -2.94 11.53
C GLU A 7 6.38 -2.62 10.15
N VAL A 8 6.04 -3.64 9.36
CA VAL A 8 5.36 -3.48 8.07
C VAL A 8 4.01 -2.80 8.24
N VAL A 9 3.20 -3.26 9.22
CA VAL A 9 1.89 -2.67 9.50
C VAL A 9 2.05 -1.24 9.97
N ASN A 10 3.01 -0.95 10.84
CA ASN A 10 3.25 0.39 11.36
C ASN A 10 3.72 1.35 10.25
N ALA A 11 4.64 0.91 9.39
CA ALA A 11 5.15 1.70 8.27
C ALA A 11 4.04 2.08 7.27
N LEU A 12 3.11 1.16 7.01
CA LEU A 12 1.93 1.43 6.17
C LEU A 12 0.87 2.27 6.90
N TYR A 13 0.72 2.07 8.21
CA TYR A 13 -0.24 2.81 9.01
C TYR A 13 0.08 4.30 9.06
N TRP A 14 1.35 4.66 9.22
CA TRP A 14 1.78 6.06 9.28
C TRP A 14 1.81 6.76 7.93
N ASP A 15 1.66 6.03 6.82
CA ASP A 15 1.83 6.61 5.49
C ASP A 15 0.51 7.20 4.93
N PRO A 16 0.41 8.53 4.76
CA PRO A 16 -0.80 9.15 4.24
C PRO A 16 -1.02 8.90 2.75
N ALA A 17 0.01 8.45 2.02
CA ALA A 17 -0.12 8.14 0.59
C ALA A 17 -0.75 6.76 0.35
N ILE A 18 -0.87 5.90 1.37
CA ILE A 18 -1.47 4.58 1.26
C ILE A 18 -2.87 4.59 1.90
N PRO A 19 -3.96 4.38 1.12
CA PRO A 19 -5.29 4.29 1.69
C PRO A 19 -5.42 3.04 2.56
N ARG A 20 -5.46 3.23 3.88
CA ARG A 20 -5.50 2.17 4.91
C ARG A 20 -6.64 1.16 4.72
N ASP A 21 -7.76 1.63 4.17
CA ASP A 21 -8.96 0.82 3.95
C ASP A 21 -8.91 0.02 2.64
N ARG A 22 -8.02 0.39 1.71
CA ARG A 22 -7.94 -0.20 0.37
C ARG A 22 -6.68 -1.03 0.13
N VAL A 23 -5.70 -1.01 1.03
CA VAL A 23 -4.44 -1.75 0.90
C VAL A 23 -4.21 -2.61 2.14
N THR A 24 -3.94 -3.89 1.92
CA THR A 24 -3.65 -4.90 2.94
C THR A 24 -2.25 -5.46 2.71
N ALA A 25 -1.52 -5.70 3.79
CA ALA A 25 -0.20 -6.33 3.76
C ALA A 25 -0.22 -7.66 4.51
N GLN A 26 0.30 -8.71 3.88
CA GLN A 26 0.50 -10.02 4.49
C GLN A 26 1.99 -10.30 4.59
N VAL A 27 2.46 -10.67 5.79
CA VAL A 27 3.87 -10.98 6.05
C VAL A 27 3.98 -12.45 6.40
N ASP A 28 4.80 -13.17 5.64
CA ASP A 28 5.06 -14.60 5.79
C ASP A 28 6.57 -14.85 5.74
N GLN A 29 7.20 -15.08 6.90
CA GLN A 29 8.64 -15.39 7.02
C GLN A 29 9.57 -14.53 6.13
N GLY A 30 9.37 -13.21 6.10
CA GLY A 30 10.17 -12.27 5.29
C GLY A 30 9.67 -12.04 3.86
N LEU A 31 8.66 -12.78 3.40
CA LEU A 31 7.89 -12.47 2.20
C LEU A 31 6.72 -11.54 2.58
N VAL A 32 6.73 -10.32 2.05
CA VAL A 32 5.62 -9.37 2.21
C VAL A 32 4.82 -9.30 0.93
N THR A 33 3.51 -9.49 1.02
CA THR A 33 2.58 -9.38 -0.10
C THR A 33 1.64 -8.22 0.14
N LEU A 34 1.69 -7.22 -0.73
CA LEU A 34 0.84 -6.04 -0.72
C LEU A 34 -0.30 -6.24 -1.73
N LYS A 35 -1.54 -6.17 -1.26
CA LYS A 35 -2.75 -6.30 -2.07
C LYS A 35 -3.64 -5.10 -1.85
N GLY A 36 -4.35 -4.68 -2.89
CA GLY A 36 -5.27 -3.57 -2.74
C GLY A 36 -5.49 -2.77 -4.02
N VAL A 37 -6.14 -1.63 -3.86
CA VAL A 37 -6.39 -0.71 -4.97
C VAL A 37 -5.97 0.72 -4.60
N VAL A 38 -5.11 1.31 -5.42
CA VAL A 38 -4.67 2.70 -5.28
C VAL A 38 -5.10 3.53 -6.48
N GLU A 39 -5.14 4.84 -6.30
CA GLU A 39 -5.63 5.77 -7.33
C GLU A 39 -4.51 6.20 -8.27
N ARG A 40 -3.26 6.16 -7.78
CA ARG A 40 -2.09 6.63 -8.51
C ARG A 40 -0.99 5.57 -8.57
N PRO A 41 -0.29 5.44 -9.71
CA PRO A 41 0.75 4.44 -9.86
C PRO A 41 1.96 4.67 -8.95
N TYR A 42 2.26 5.92 -8.57
CA TYR A 42 3.36 6.16 -7.63
C TYR A 42 3.08 5.59 -6.25
N GLN A 43 1.81 5.53 -5.80
CA GLN A 43 1.45 5.00 -4.48
C GLN A 43 1.84 3.53 -4.38
N LYS A 44 1.65 2.76 -5.46
CA LYS A 44 2.05 1.34 -5.50
C LYS A 44 3.56 1.18 -5.33
N SER A 45 4.37 1.98 -6.04
CA SER A 45 5.84 1.90 -5.99
C SER A 45 6.38 2.40 -4.65
N TYR A 46 5.70 3.39 -4.07
CA TYR A 46 6.04 3.92 -2.75
C TYR A 46 5.76 2.90 -1.64
N ALA A 47 4.62 2.21 -1.69
CA ALA A 47 4.28 1.14 -0.75
C ALA A 47 5.36 0.04 -0.72
N GLU A 48 5.79 -0.39 -1.90
CA GLU A 48 6.83 -1.40 -2.04
C GLU A 48 8.18 -0.91 -1.47
N ALA A 49 8.56 0.33 -1.76
CA ALA A 49 9.81 0.92 -1.28
C ALA A 49 9.85 1.04 0.26
N ILE A 50 8.74 1.43 0.89
CA ILE A 50 8.62 1.50 2.36
C ILE A 50 8.79 0.13 2.97
N VAL A 51 8.05 -0.86 2.47
CA VAL A 51 8.05 -2.22 3.00
C VAL A 51 9.43 -2.88 2.82
N ARG A 52 10.09 -2.63 1.69
CA ARG A 52 11.44 -3.13 1.42
C ARG A 52 12.50 -2.55 2.37
N ARG A 53 12.23 -1.40 3.02
CA ARG A 53 13.13 -0.81 4.03
C ARG A 53 12.96 -1.43 5.41
N VAL A 54 11.91 -2.23 5.64
CA VAL A 54 11.69 -2.87 6.93
C VAL A 54 12.71 -3.99 7.15
N PRO A 55 13.48 -3.96 8.25
CA PRO A 55 14.48 -4.98 8.54
C PRO A 55 13.82 -6.34 8.74
N GLY A 56 14.30 -7.34 7.98
CA GLY A 56 13.80 -8.72 7.95
C GLY A 56 12.78 -9.02 6.84
N VAL A 57 12.48 -8.04 5.99
CA VAL A 57 11.85 -8.28 4.68
C VAL A 57 12.90 -8.78 3.69
N SER A 58 12.69 -9.97 3.15
CA SER A 58 13.52 -10.57 2.09
C SER A 58 12.93 -10.35 0.71
N VAL A 59 11.60 -10.44 0.56
CA VAL A 59 10.92 -10.32 -0.73
C VAL A 59 9.66 -9.49 -0.55
N VAL A 60 9.39 -8.62 -1.51
CA VAL A 60 8.14 -7.84 -1.58
C VAL A 60 7.40 -8.17 -2.86
N LYS A 61 6.16 -8.65 -2.74
CA LYS A 61 5.22 -8.85 -3.83
C LYS A 61 4.21 -7.71 -3.83
N ASN A 62 4.21 -6.94 -4.90
CA ASN A 62 3.30 -5.83 -5.08
C ASN A 62 2.17 -6.22 -6.04
N GLU A 63 1.04 -6.61 -5.47
CA GLU A 63 -0.20 -6.95 -6.15
C GLU A 63 -1.25 -5.82 -6.02
N ILE A 64 -0.79 -4.59 -5.80
CA ILE A 64 -1.66 -3.42 -5.74
C ILE A 64 -2.10 -3.04 -7.17
N ALA A 65 -3.41 -3.06 -7.39
CA ALA A 65 -4.00 -2.58 -8.63
C ALA A 65 -4.12 -1.04 -8.62
N VAL A 66 -3.80 -0.40 -9.74
CA VAL A 66 -3.99 1.04 -9.89
C VAL A 66 -5.32 1.26 -10.59
N LYS A 67 -6.32 1.72 -9.86
CA LYS A 67 -7.61 2.13 -10.41
C LYS A 67 -7.67 3.64 -10.34
N VAL A 68 -7.30 4.28 -11.44
CA VAL A 68 -7.60 5.70 -11.66
C VAL A 68 -9.11 5.82 -11.61
N VAL A 69 -9.65 6.22 -10.45
CA VAL A 69 -11.00 6.74 -10.40
C VAL A 69 -10.90 8.13 -11.03
N PRO A 70 -11.51 8.38 -12.21
CA PRO A 70 -11.71 9.74 -12.62
C PRO A 70 -12.59 10.35 -11.54
N GLU A 71 -12.01 11.20 -10.69
CA GLU A 71 -12.75 12.04 -9.77
C GLU A 71 -13.86 12.68 -10.60
N LEU A 72 -15.10 12.38 -10.22
CA LEU A 72 -16.27 12.60 -11.02
C LEU A 72 -16.29 14.07 -11.49
N ARG A 73 -16.20 14.29 -12.82
CA ARG A 73 -16.60 15.54 -13.49
C ARG A 73 -18.10 15.89 -13.27
N GLN A 74 -18.76 15.34 -12.25
CA GLN A 74 -20.20 15.47 -12.04
C GLN A 74 -20.57 16.02 -10.65
N SER A 75 -19.76 16.91 -10.08
CA SER A 75 -20.37 18.01 -9.31
C SER A 75 -20.57 19.20 -10.23
N LEU A 76 -21.30 18.97 -11.33
CA LEU A 76 -21.99 20.04 -12.05
C LEU A 76 -23.32 20.27 -11.36
N SER A 77 -23.68 21.54 -11.20
CA SER A 77 -24.98 22.06 -10.75
C SER A 77 -25.33 21.82 -9.28
N LYS A 78 -24.82 22.69 -8.41
CA LYS A 78 -25.69 23.24 -7.36
C LYS A 78 -26.50 24.39 -8.00
N PRO A 79 -27.85 24.41 -7.93
CA PRO A 79 -28.67 25.49 -8.45
C PRO A 79 -28.47 26.80 -7.68
#